data_AF-D5G441-F1
#
_entry.id   AF-D5G441-F1
#
_cell.length_a   1.000
_cell.length_b   1.000
_cell.length_c   1.000
_cell.angle_alpha   90.00
_cell.angle_beta   90.00
_cell.angle_gamma   90.00
#
_symmetry.space_group_name_H-M   'P 1'
#
loop_
_entity.id
_entity.type
_entity.pdbx_description
1 polymer ?
#
loop_
_entity_poly.entity_id
_entity_poly.type
_entity_poly.pdbx_seq_one_letter_code
_entity_poly.pdbx_strand_id
1 'polypeptide(L)'
;MSPPTSAEQRAKIEALLADGKIPRKDIGKHVDPPVCYGTVVRIQRNLKKYGTTNKPRQGVVGRPAKITEPMAQAVLEALTEKPEMYLEELARVLHDEFDEWVSVATLSRYLKKEGWVKEKDGENGAPPPHPTTVGSVGAGAGGSRATETESVTTDEGQDEMDQAVAAITPSPPLPMTPELQQRLQKLNNSAMRFFSATLNKDPTADLSPLFEKYRTLYPARRKRAQEKSTATGTQLITATQ
;
A
#
# COMPACT_ATOMS: atom_id res chain seq x y z
N MET A 1 -5.98 24.97 -13.25
CA MET A 1 -6.61 24.36 -12.06
C MET A 1 -7.47 25.42 -11.41
N SER A 2 -8.72 25.10 -11.01
CA SER A 2 -9.57 26.07 -10.29
C SER A 2 -9.01 26.31 -8.88
N PRO A 3 -9.12 27.54 -8.34
CA PRO A 3 -8.62 27.87 -7.02
C PRO A 3 -9.33 27.04 -5.93
N PRO A 4 -8.66 26.73 -4.82
CA PRO A 4 -9.29 26.09 -3.68
C PRO A 4 -10.37 27.00 -3.09
N THR A 5 -11.43 26.43 -2.50
CA THR A 5 -12.48 27.25 -1.86
C THR A 5 -11.90 28.11 -0.74
N SER A 6 -12.29 29.38 -0.69
CA SER A 6 -11.83 30.33 0.34
C SER A 6 -12.33 29.95 1.73
N ALA A 7 -11.68 30.49 2.76
CA ALA A 7 -12.12 30.30 4.14
C ALA A 7 -13.53 30.88 4.38
N GLU A 8 -13.83 32.01 3.76
CA GLU A 8 -15.15 32.65 3.83
C GLU A 8 -16.26 31.79 3.23
N GLN A 9 -16.00 31.16 2.08
CA GLN A 9 -16.95 30.23 1.46
C GLN A 9 -17.23 29.03 2.38
N ARG A 10 -16.18 28.51 3.03
CA ARG A 10 -16.28 27.39 3.97
C ARG A 10 -17.13 27.75 5.19
N ALA A 11 -16.93 28.94 5.76
CA ALA A 11 -17.73 29.44 6.89
C ALA A 11 -19.20 29.65 6.51
N LYS A 12 -19.50 30.20 5.33
CA LYS A 12 -20.87 30.33 4.83
C LYS A 12 -21.54 28.96 4.65
N ILE A 13 -20.84 27.99 4.08
CA ILE A 13 -21.36 26.62 3.93
C ILE A 13 -21.62 25.98 5.29
N GLU A 14 -20.76 26.21 6.27
CA GLU A 14 -20.91 25.71 7.64
C GLU A 14 -22.16 26.28 8.32
N ALA A 15 -22.38 27.60 8.22
CA ALA A 15 -23.60 28.24 8.73
C ALA A 15 -24.87 27.68 8.06
N LEU A 16 -24.88 27.57 6.72
CA LEU A 16 -26.03 27.03 5.98
C LEU A 16 -26.30 25.55 6.29
N LEU A 17 -25.26 24.77 6.61
CA LEU A 17 -25.40 23.38 7.06
C LEU A 17 -25.93 23.28 8.49
N ALA A 18 -25.58 24.24 9.36
CA ALA A 18 -26.07 24.30 10.74
C ALA A 18 -27.54 24.72 10.81
N ASP A 19 -27.95 25.68 9.97
CA ASP A 19 -29.33 26.17 9.90
C ASP A 19 -30.31 25.10 9.43
N GLY A 20 -29.88 24.16 8.58
CA GLY A 20 -30.70 23.01 8.12
C GLY A 20 -31.90 23.36 7.24
N LYS A 21 -32.19 24.65 7.02
CA LYS A 21 -33.35 25.16 6.26
C LYS A 21 -33.25 24.91 4.75
N ILE A 22 -32.03 24.86 4.21
CA ILE A 22 -31.77 24.69 2.78
C ILE A 22 -31.41 23.23 2.50
N PRO A 23 -32.03 22.58 1.50
CA PRO A 23 -31.62 21.24 1.10
C PRO A 23 -30.16 21.25 0.63
N ARG A 24 -29.41 20.23 1.03
CA ARG A 24 -27.95 20.16 0.79
C ARG A 24 -27.52 20.36 -0.67
N LYS A 25 -28.40 20.01 -1.62
CA LYS A 25 -28.15 20.17 -3.06
C LYS A 25 -28.08 21.63 -3.49
N ASP A 26 -28.78 22.51 -2.80
CA ASP A 26 -28.90 23.92 -3.19
C ASP A 26 -27.96 24.85 -2.40
N ILE A 27 -27.38 24.40 -1.28
CA ILE A 27 -26.41 25.17 -0.49
C ILE A 27 -25.28 25.76 -1.35
N GLY A 28 -24.78 25.01 -2.33
CA GLY A 28 -23.70 25.47 -3.21
C GLY A 28 -24.05 26.66 -4.10
N LYS A 29 -25.35 26.89 -4.37
CA LYS A 29 -25.85 28.04 -5.14
C LYS A 29 -26.00 29.31 -4.29
N HIS A 30 -26.08 29.18 -2.97
CA HIS A 30 -26.25 30.28 -2.02
C HIS A 30 -24.91 30.84 -1.50
N VAL A 31 -23.80 30.47 -2.13
CA VAL A 31 -22.45 30.88 -1.75
C VAL A 31 -21.80 31.49 -2.98
N ASP A 32 -21.34 32.73 -2.88
CA ASP A 32 -20.63 33.41 -3.96
C ASP A 32 -19.12 33.39 -3.73
N PRO A 33 -18.29 32.98 -4.72
CA PRO A 33 -18.64 32.28 -5.96
C PRO A 33 -19.29 30.90 -5.75
N PRO A 34 -20.15 30.43 -6.69
CA PRO A 34 -20.89 29.18 -6.54
C PRO A 34 -19.97 27.98 -6.40
N VAL A 35 -20.33 27.09 -5.46
CA VAL A 35 -19.54 25.92 -5.10
C VAL A 35 -20.27 24.66 -5.55
N CYS A 36 -19.53 23.69 -6.11
CA CYS A 36 -20.13 22.44 -6.52
C CYS A 36 -20.63 21.61 -5.33
N TYR A 37 -21.70 20.84 -5.55
CA TYR A 37 -22.32 19.99 -4.53
C TYR A 37 -21.31 19.04 -3.85
N GLY A 38 -20.37 18.47 -4.60
CA GLY A 38 -19.34 17.58 -4.05
C GLY A 38 -18.46 18.25 -2.98
N THR A 39 -18.22 19.56 -3.09
CA THR A 39 -17.46 20.31 -2.08
C THR A 39 -18.27 20.51 -0.80
N VAL A 40 -19.57 20.80 -0.90
CA VAL A 40 -20.47 20.88 0.25
C VAL A 40 -20.51 19.54 1.00
N VAL A 41 -20.64 18.42 0.26
CA VAL A 41 -20.60 17.07 0.85
C VAL A 41 -19.28 16.79 1.54
N ARG A 42 -18.15 17.21 0.95
CA ARG A 42 -16.82 17.06 1.56
C ARG A 42 -16.68 17.86 2.84
N ILE A 43 -17.11 19.13 2.83
CA ILE A 43 -17.11 20.00 4.01
C ILE A 43 -17.96 19.40 5.12
N GLN A 44 -19.18 18.95 4.81
CA GLN A 44 -20.05 18.29 5.77
C GLN A 44 -19.40 17.03 6.35
N ARG A 45 -18.76 16.20 5.51
CA ARG A 45 -18.05 15.00 5.97
C ARG A 45 -16.89 15.36 6.91
N ASN A 46 -16.15 16.43 6.58
CA ASN A 46 -15.06 16.90 7.44
C ASN A 46 -15.59 17.42 8.78
N LEU A 47 -16.66 18.23 8.78
CA LEU A 47 -17.30 18.71 10.01
C LEU A 47 -17.76 17.56 10.90
N LYS A 48 -18.41 16.53 10.31
CA LYS A 48 -18.84 15.34 11.06
C LYS A 48 -17.70 14.52 11.63
N LYS A 49 -16.57 14.42 10.90
CA LYS A 49 -15.46 13.52 11.27
C LYS A 49 -14.42 14.19 12.15
N TYR A 50 -14.15 15.47 11.94
CA TYR A 50 -13.04 16.21 12.55
C TYR A 50 -13.51 17.45 13.31
N GLY A 51 -14.81 17.74 13.35
CA GLY A 51 -15.35 18.96 13.98
C GLY A 51 -14.95 20.26 13.28
N THR A 52 -14.25 20.17 12.13
CA THR A 52 -13.69 21.31 11.42
C THR A 52 -13.96 21.17 9.93
N THR A 53 -14.07 22.29 9.22
CA THR A 53 -14.33 22.28 7.78
C THR A 53 -13.15 21.68 6.98
N ASN A 54 -11.95 21.69 7.54
CA ASN A 54 -10.74 21.16 6.92
C ASN A 54 -10.34 19.81 7.51
N LYS A 55 -9.86 18.91 6.66
CA LYS A 55 -9.17 17.71 7.16
C LYS A 55 -7.90 18.17 7.89
N PRO A 56 -7.61 17.68 9.11
CA PRO A 56 -6.33 17.95 9.77
C PRO A 56 -5.19 17.45 8.88
N ARG A 57 -4.06 18.17 8.90
CA ARG A 57 -2.85 17.71 8.22
C ARG A 57 -2.45 16.39 8.85
N GLN A 58 -2.27 15.35 8.03
CA GLN A 58 -1.70 14.10 8.51
C GLN A 58 -0.24 14.42 8.87
N GLY A 59 0.14 14.19 10.14
CA GLY A 59 1.44 14.63 10.68
C GLY A 59 2.63 13.99 9.96
N VAL A 60 2.51 12.71 9.60
CA VAL A 60 3.53 11.99 8.83
C VAL A 60 2.89 11.52 7.52
N VAL A 61 3.30 12.15 6.42
CA VAL A 61 2.88 11.75 5.07
C VAL A 61 4.07 11.10 4.39
N GLY A 62 3.96 9.81 4.08
CA GLY A 62 4.98 9.08 3.33
C GLY A 62 5.41 7.77 3.99
N ARG A 63 6.44 7.15 3.39
CA ARG A 63 7.07 5.96 3.96
C ARG A 63 7.78 6.35 5.26
N PRO A 64 7.73 5.52 6.32
CA PRO A 64 8.54 5.73 7.52
C PRO A 64 10.01 5.94 7.17
N ALA A 65 10.68 6.80 7.94
CA ALA A 65 12.12 6.99 7.82
C ALA A 65 12.83 5.65 7.99
N LYS A 66 13.88 5.41 7.20
CA LYS A 66 14.72 4.21 7.35
C LYS A 66 15.57 4.26 8.62
N ILE A 67 15.97 5.46 9.02
CA ILE A 67 16.71 5.70 10.26
C ILE A 67 15.66 5.88 11.34
N THR A 68 15.64 4.94 12.28
CA THR A 68 14.81 5.00 13.48
C THR A 68 15.48 5.88 14.53
N GLU A 69 14.75 6.31 15.56
CA GLU A 69 15.28 7.13 16.65
C GLU A 69 16.54 6.55 17.33
N PRO A 70 16.62 5.24 17.66
CA PRO A 70 17.85 4.70 18.28
C PRO A 70 19.04 4.67 17.31
N MET A 71 18.81 4.40 16.03
CA MET A 71 19.86 4.48 15.00
C MET A 71 20.37 5.91 14.82
N ALA A 72 19.45 6.88 14.89
CA ALA A 72 19.75 8.29 14.87
C ALA A 72 20.67 8.69 16.04
N GLN A 73 20.40 8.17 17.23
CA GLN A 73 21.23 8.41 18.42
C GLN A 73 22.62 7.77 18.29
N ALA A 74 22.72 6.52 17.85
CA ALA A 74 24.01 5.85 17.62
C ALA A 74 24.89 6.60 16.61
N VAL A 75 24.29 7.14 15.54
CA VAL A 75 25.01 7.98 14.57
C VAL A 75 25.56 9.26 15.21
N LEU A 76 24.79 9.90 16.10
CA LEU A 76 25.22 11.12 16.79
C LEU A 76 26.30 10.83 17.84
N GLU A 77 26.19 9.73 18.57
CA GLU A 77 27.21 9.27 19.53
C GLU A 77 28.53 8.96 18.82
N ALA A 78 28.48 8.23 17.71
CA ALA A 78 29.68 7.94 16.91
C ALA A 78 30.34 9.21 16.33
N LEU A 79 29.54 10.20 15.92
CA LEU A 79 30.06 11.50 15.49
C LEU A 79 30.60 12.37 16.63
N THR A 80 30.10 12.17 17.86
CA THR A 80 30.63 12.84 19.06
C THR A 80 32.00 12.30 19.43
N GLU A 81 32.22 10.99 19.28
CA GLU A 81 33.53 10.37 19.46
C GLU A 81 34.51 10.72 18.33
N LYS A 82 34.03 10.70 17.07
CA LYS A 82 34.84 10.92 15.87
C LYS A 82 34.08 11.77 14.84
N PRO A 83 34.24 13.11 14.87
CA PRO A 83 33.50 14.01 13.99
C PRO A 83 33.93 13.92 12.51
N GLU A 84 35.13 13.39 12.22
CA GLU A 84 35.66 13.24 10.87
C GLU A 84 35.33 11.87 10.23
N MET A 85 34.52 11.05 10.89
CA MET A 85 34.21 9.70 10.44
C MET A 85 33.48 9.69 9.07
N TYR A 86 33.85 8.76 8.20
CA TYR A 86 33.24 8.68 6.88
C TYR A 86 31.79 8.17 6.96
N LEU A 87 30.95 8.61 6.02
CA LEU A 87 29.55 8.17 5.96
C LEU A 87 29.39 6.64 5.75
N GLU A 88 30.38 6.03 5.09
CA GLU A 88 30.44 4.57 4.89
C GLU A 88 30.74 3.83 6.19
N GLU A 89 31.54 4.41 7.06
CA GLU A 89 31.85 3.87 8.38
C GLU A 89 30.64 4.01 9.32
N LEU A 90 29.93 5.14 9.26
CA LEU A 90 28.64 5.30 9.95
C LEU A 90 27.61 4.25 9.50
N ALA A 91 27.60 3.93 8.20
CA ALA A 91 26.72 2.87 7.69
C ALA A 91 27.10 1.48 8.25
N ARG A 92 28.40 1.21 8.47
CA ARG A 92 28.86 -0.02 9.13
C ARG A 92 28.48 -0.05 10.60
N VAL A 93 28.67 1.04 11.34
CA VAL A 93 28.27 1.11 12.76
C VAL A 93 26.78 0.79 12.91
N LEU A 94 25.93 1.37 12.06
CA LEU A 94 24.50 1.07 12.07
C LEU A 94 24.16 -0.37 11.71
N HIS A 95 24.93 -0.95 10.79
CA HIS A 95 24.77 -2.35 10.45
C HIS A 95 25.19 -3.28 11.59
N ASP A 96 26.32 -2.98 12.25
CA ASP A 96 26.86 -3.81 13.32
C ASP A 96 25.99 -3.77 14.58
N GLU A 97 25.33 -2.64 14.84
CA GLU A 97 24.47 -2.46 16.03
C GLU A 97 22.99 -2.82 15.79
N PHE A 98 22.45 -2.55 14.59
CA PHE A 98 21.02 -2.70 14.29
C PHE A 98 20.69 -3.69 13.15
N ASP A 99 21.69 -4.33 12.54
CA ASP A 99 21.55 -5.28 11.41
C ASP A 99 20.81 -4.70 10.19
N GLU A 100 20.82 -3.36 10.03
CA GLU A 100 20.09 -2.66 8.97
C GLU A 100 21.06 -1.89 8.05
N TRP A 101 21.04 -2.23 6.77
CA TRP A 101 21.82 -1.53 5.75
C TRP A 101 21.19 -0.17 5.37
N VAL A 102 21.71 0.90 5.97
CA VAL A 102 21.35 2.27 5.60
C VAL A 102 22.29 2.79 4.52
N SER A 103 21.73 3.27 3.40
CA SER A 103 22.56 3.83 2.33
C SER A 103 23.21 5.16 2.73
N VAL A 104 24.42 5.43 2.22
CA VAL A 104 25.16 6.69 2.42
C VAL A 104 24.31 7.92 2.08
N ALA A 105 23.50 7.86 1.02
CA ALA A 105 22.59 8.95 0.66
C ALA A 105 21.49 9.21 1.69
N THR A 106 21.04 8.17 2.41
CA THR A 106 20.06 8.28 3.49
C THR A 106 20.71 8.93 4.72
N LEU A 107 21.93 8.51 5.07
CA LEU A 107 22.71 9.13 6.15
C LEU A 107 23.05 10.59 5.85
N SER A 108 23.51 10.90 4.64
CA SER A 108 23.79 12.28 4.23
C SER A 108 22.55 13.19 4.33
N ARG A 109 21.38 12.70 3.93
CA ARG A 109 20.12 13.45 4.07
C ARG A 109 19.72 13.62 5.53
N TYR A 110 19.92 12.59 6.35
CA TYR A 110 19.65 12.65 7.78
C TYR A 110 20.55 13.66 8.50
N LEU A 111 21.87 13.57 8.29
CA LEU A 111 22.83 14.50 8.88
C LEU A 111 22.55 15.96 8.48
N LYS A 112 22.24 16.21 7.20
CA LYS A 112 21.81 17.54 6.75
C LYS A 112 20.54 18.04 7.44
N LYS A 113 19.58 17.14 7.70
CA LYS A 113 18.33 17.48 8.41
C LYS A 113 18.60 17.85 9.86
N GLU A 114 19.54 17.15 10.50
CA GLU A 114 20.00 17.42 11.87
C GLU A 114 21.03 18.56 11.96
N GLY A 115 21.34 19.23 10.85
CA GLY A 115 22.26 20.37 10.80
C GLY A 115 23.76 20.01 10.79
N TRP A 116 24.10 18.73 10.68
CA TRP A 116 25.47 18.26 10.55
C TRP A 116 25.97 18.48 9.13
N VAL A 117 26.62 19.62 8.94
CA VAL A 117 27.32 19.98 7.71
C VAL A 117 28.81 20.02 8.04
N LYS A 118 29.63 19.30 7.29
CA LYS A 118 31.07 19.48 7.34
C LYS A 118 31.36 20.91 6.85
N GLU A 119 31.75 21.79 7.77
CA GLU A 119 32.28 23.09 7.39
C GLU A 119 33.44 22.85 6.42
N LYS A 120 33.41 23.55 5.28
CA LYS A 120 34.58 23.66 4.43
C LYS A 120 35.61 24.40 5.27
N ASP A 121 36.73 23.74 5.55
CA ASP A 121 37.88 24.24 6.30
C ASP A 121 37.99 25.77 6.22
N GLY A 122 37.61 26.45 7.31
CA GLY A 122 37.52 27.91 7.26
C GLY A 122 36.94 28.68 8.45
N GLU A 123 36.36 28.09 9.50
CA GLU A 123 36.12 28.82 10.76
C GLU A 123 35.72 27.84 11.88
N ASN A 124 36.20 28.05 13.11
CA ASN A 124 35.90 27.19 14.25
C ASN A 124 34.54 27.57 14.87
N GLY A 125 33.54 26.69 14.79
CA GLY A 125 32.23 26.87 15.43
C GLY A 125 31.82 25.70 16.32
N ALA A 126 31.73 25.94 17.63
CA ALA A 126 31.36 25.00 18.69
C ALA A 126 30.01 24.25 18.46
N PRO A 127 29.83 23.04 19.03
CA PRO A 127 28.59 22.29 18.91
C PRO A 127 27.41 23.02 19.61
N PRO A 128 26.22 23.08 18.97
CA PRO A 128 25.04 23.72 19.56
C PRO A 128 24.47 22.91 20.75
N PRO A 129 23.93 23.58 21.79
CA PRO A 129 23.44 22.94 23.00
C PRO A 129 22.13 22.16 22.76
N HIS A 130 22.11 20.91 23.23
CA HIS A 130 20.96 20.01 23.21
C HIS A 130 19.82 20.53 24.12
N PRO A 131 18.55 20.48 23.70
CA PRO A 131 17.44 20.69 24.61
C PRO A 131 17.14 19.40 25.42
N THR A 132 17.39 19.46 26.71
CA THR A 132 16.96 18.49 27.72
C THR A 132 15.44 18.36 27.73
N THR A 133 14.88 17.16 27.53
CA THR A 133 13.52 16.83 27.99
C THR A 133 13.44 15.37 28.44
N VAL A 134 12.97 15.25 29.67
CA VAL A 134 12.93 14.08 30.56
C VAL A 134 11.61 13.31 30.45
N GLY A 135 11.69 11.99 30.69
CA GLY A 135 10.58 11.11 31.09
C GLY A 135 9.93 10.35 29.92
N SER A 136 9.56 9.07 29.99
CA SER A 136 9.29 8.19 31.14
C SER A 136 8.89 6.79 30.60
N VAL A 137 9.49 5.72 31.14
CA VAL A 137 8.93 4.39 31.54
C VAL A 137 7.91 3.69 30.59
N GLY A 138 7.96 2.41 30.20
CA GLY A 138 8.70 1.21 30.62
C GLY A 138 7.96 -0.06 30.10
N ALA A 139 8.54 -1.24 30.37
CA ALA A 139 8.00 -2.62 30.21
C ALA A 139 7.93 -3.20 28.78
N GLY A 140 8.40 -4.42 28.46
CA GLY A 140 8.87 -5.55 29.27
C GLY A 140 8.25 -6.86 28.76
N ALA A 141 9.07 -7.94 28.73
CA ALA A 141 8.77 -9.35 28.43
C ALA A 141 8.70 -9.76 26.94
N GLY A 142 9.36 -10.82 26.44
CA GLY A 142 10.10 -11.92 27.08
C GLY A 142 9.64 -13.28 26.53
N GLY A 143 10.58 -14.12 26.03
CA GLY A 143 10.41 -15.54 25.66
C GLY A 143 10.77 -15.82 24.18
N SER A 144 11.93 -16.38 23.79
CA SER A 144 12.48 -17.74 24.06
C SER A 144 11.54 -18.86 23.57
N ARG A 145 11.92 -19.95 22.88
CA ARG A 145 13.21 -20.61 22.57
C ARG A 145 12.89 -21.95 21.85
N ALA A 146 13.76 -22.38 20.92
CA ALA A 146 14.11 -23.79 20.52
C ALA A 146 13.00 -24.72 19.96
N THR A 147 13.22 -25.80 19.20
CA THR A 147 14.34 -26.48 18.49
C THR A 147 13.70 -27.64 17.69
N GLU A 148 14.33 -28.00 16.56
CA GLU A 148 14.59 -29.37 16.04
C GLU A 148 13.48 -30.44 16.04
N THR A 149 13.27 -31.12 14.90
CA THR A 149 13.80 -32.49 14.67
C THR A 149 13.27 -33.09 13.35
N GLU A 150 14.15 -33.90 12.76
CA GLU A 150 14.05 -34.68 11.52
C GLU A 150 13.22 -35.96 11.69
N SER A 151 12.84 -36.61 10.57
CA SER A 151 13.09 -38.05 10.27
C SER A 151 12.19 -38.56 9.10
N VAL A 152 12.79 -39.13 8.03
CA VAL A 152 12.93 -40.58 7.70
C VAL A 152 11.72 -41.15 6.92
N THR A 153 11.87 -41.40 5.60
CA THR A 153 12.05 -42.70 4.87
C THR A 153 10.76 -43.55 4.81
N THR A 154 10.25 -43.98 3.65
CA THR A 154 10.54 -45.22 2.87
C THR A 154 9.59 -45.17 1.64
N ASP A 155 10.00 -45.21 0.37
CA ASP A 155 10.49 -46.31 -0.49
C ASP A 155 9.39 -47.19 -1.16
N GLU A 156 9.61 -47.42 -2.47
CA GLU A 156 9.12 -48.44 -3.42
C GLU A 156 7.63 -48.64 -3.79
N GLY A 157 7.41 -48.80 -5.11
CA GLY A 157 6.19 -49.37 -5.69
C GLY A 157 5.87 -48.93 -7.12
N GLN A 158 6.70 -49.33 -8.10
CA GLN A 158 6.39 -49.24 -9.53
C GLN A 158 5.66 -50.49 -10.04
N ASP A 159 4.81 -50.25 -11.05
CA ASP A 159 4.34 -51.15 -12.10
C ASP A 159 3.31 -52.24 -11.73
N GLU A 160 2.06 -52.09 -12.21
CA GLU A 160 1.62 -52.77 -13.44
C GLU A 160 0.11 -52.59 -13.74
N MET A 161 -0.17 -52.62 -15.06
CA MET A 161 -1.40 -53.03 -15.73
C MET A 161 -2.60 -52.06 -15.82
N ASP A 162 -2.61 -51.35 -16.96
CA ASP A 162 -3.59 -51.51 -18.05
C ASP A 162 -5.03 -51.94 -17.71
N GLN A 163 -5.94 -51.24 -18.41
CA GLN A 163 -7.30 -51.65 -18.79
C GLN A 163 -8.47 -51.00 -18.03
N ALA A 164 -8.80 -49.76 -18.43
CA ALA A 164 -10.18 -49.29 -18.48
C ALA A 164 -10.33 -48.09 -19.44
N VAL A 165 -10.32 -48.35 -20.75
CA VAL A 165 -10.90 -47.42 -21.73
C VAL A 165 -12.43 -47.58 -21.66
N ALA A 166 -13.01 -47.13 -20.54
CA ALA A 166 -14.45 -47.02 -20.38
C ALA A 166 -14.90 -45.71 -21.05
N ALA A 167 -15.90 -45.83 -21.91
CA ALA A 167 -16.49 -44.77 -22.73
C ALA A 167 -16.59 -43.42 -22.00
N ILE A 168 -15.83 -42.43 -22.47
CA ILE A 168 -16.09 -41.01 -22.19
C ILE A 168 -17.39 -40.67 -22.90
N THR A 169 -18.50 -40.93 -22.23
CA THR A 169 -19.78 -40.36 -22.59
C THR A 169 -19.62 -38.83 -22.54
N PRO A 170 -19.94 -38.09 -23.63
CA PRO A 170 -19.84 -36.65 -23.61
C PRO A 170 -20.79 -36.12 -22.53
N SER A 171 -20.21 -35.56 -21.47
CA SER A 171 -20.96 -34.87 -20.42
C SER A 171 -21.94 -33.89 -21.08
N PRO A 172 -23.23 -33.90 -20.72
CA PRO A 172 -24.18 -32.96 -21.28
C PRO A 172 -23.71 -31.52 -21.02
N PRO A 173 -23.86 -30.61 -22.00
CA PRO A 173 -23.43 -29.23 -21.85
C PRO A 173 -24.19 -28.60 -20.69
N LEU A 174 -23.45 -28.18 -19.67
CA LEU A 174 -24.02 -27.50 -18.50
C LEU A 174 -24.85 -26.29 -18.99
N PRO A 175 -26.06 -26.09 -18.45
CA PRO A 175 -26.88 -24.95 -18.84
C PRO A 175 -26.12 -23.66 -18.53
N MET A 176 -25.85 -22.90 -19.58
CA MET A 176 -25.10 -21.65 -19.52
C MET A 176 -25.94 -20.62 -18.75
N THR A 177 -25.68 -20.44 -17.45
CA THR A 177 -26.47 -19.53 -16.63
C THR A 177 -26.31 -18.07 -17.13
N PRO A 178 -27.33 -17.22 -17.04
CA PRO A 178 -27.24 -15.83 -17.49
C PRO A 178 -26.15 -15.05 -16.74
N GLU A 179 -25.88 -15.41 -15.48
CA GLU A 179 -24.78 -14.85 -14.69
C GLU A 179 -23.40 -15.27 -15.24
N LEU A 180 -23.24 -16.53 -15.64
CA LEU A 180 -22.02 -17.02 -16.27
C LEU A 180 -21.80 -16.36 -17.65
N GLN A 181 -22.86 -16.18 -18.44
CA GLN A 181 -22.81 -15.45 -19.70
C GLN A 181 -22.36 -14.00 -19.49
N GLN A 182 -22.96 -13.28 -18.53
CA GLN A 182 -22.60 -11.91 -18.23
C GLN A 182 -21.15 -11.79 -17.73
N ARG A 183 -20.68 -12.77 -16.97
CA ARG A 183 -19.30 -12.82 -16.45
C ARG A 183 -18.29 -13.11 -17.56
N LEU A 184 -18.60 -14.04 -18.46
CA LEU A 184 -17.79 -14.33 -19.65
C LEU A 184 -17.72 -13.11 -20.58
N GLN A 185 -18.83 -12.42 -20.78
CA GLN A 185 -18.89 -11.22 -21.62
C GLN A 185 -18.07 -10.06 -21.01
N LYS A 186 -18.16 -9.84 -19.69
CA LYS A 186 -17.32 -8.86 -18.99
C LYS A 186 -15.82 -9.19 -19.13
N LEU A 187 -15.48 -10.47 -19.04
CA LEU A 187 -14.09 -10.93 -19.15
C LEU A 187 -13.57 -10.75 -20.59
N ASN A 188 -14.38 -11.10 -21.60
CA ASN A 188 -14.06 -10.88 -23.00
C ASN A 188 -13.87 -9.37 -23.30
N ASN A 189 -14.79 -8.52 -22.84
CA ASN A 189 -14.69 -7.07 -23.01
C ASN A 189 -13.44 -6.49 -22.32
N SER A 190 -13.08 -7.01 -21.15
CA SER A 190 -11.84 -6.60 -20.47
C SER A 190 -10.60 -7.03 -21.25
N ALA A 191 -10.58 -8.24 -21.81
CA ALA A 191 -9.47 -8.74 -22.62
C ALA A 191 -9.30 -7.89 -23.87
N MET A 192 -10.39 -7.65 -24.61
CA MET A 192 -10.40 -6.85 -25.83
C MET A 192 -9.92 -5.41 -25.60
N ARG A 193 -10.21 -4.81 -24.43
CA ARG A 193 -9.68 -3.48 -24.07
C ARG A 193 -8.15 -3.44 -23.96
N PHE A 194 -7.52 -4.52 -23.52
CA PHE A 194 -6.06 -4.60 -23.46
C PHE A 194 -5.44 -4.68 -24.86
N PHE A 195 -6.03 -5.47 -25.76
CA PHE A 195 -5.58 -5.58 -27.16
C PHE A 195 -5.83 -4.29 -27.96
N SER A 196 -6.97 -3.62 -27.77
CA SER A 196 -7.25 -2.35 -28.44
C SER A 196 -6.29 -1.26 -27.98
N ALA A 197 -5.88 -1.26 -26.71
CA ALA A 197 -4.95 -0.27 -26.18
C ALA A 197 -3.52 -0.44 -26.72
N THR A 198 -3.10 -1.67 -27.04
CA THR A 198 -1.80 -1.92 -27.67
C THR A 198 -1.83 -1.58 -29.16
N LEU A 199 -2.90 -1.97 -29.86
CA LEU A 199 -3.06 -1.68 -31.30
C LEU A 199 -3.27 -0.18 -31.60
N ASN A 200 -3.92 0.56 -30.69
CA ASN A 200 -4.06 2.01 -30.83
C ASN A 200 -2.75 2.77 -30.62
N LYS A 201 -1.76 2.17 -29.94
CA LYS A 201 -0.43 2.77 -29.77
C LYS A 201 0.44 2.45 -30.99
N ASP A 202 0.46 1.19 -31.40
CA ASP A 202 1.25 0.71 -32.52
C ASP A 202 0.43 -0.32 -33.33
N PRO A 203 -0.08 0.04 -34.53
CA PRO A 203 -0.94 -0.84 -35.32
C PRO A 203 -0.20 -2.04 -35.93
N THR A 204 1.14 -2.02 -35.93
CA THR A 204 2.03 -3.08 -36.41
C THR A 204 2.69 -3.87 -35.28
N ALA A 205 2.31 -3.64 -34.02
CA ALA A 205 2.89 -4.35 -32.89
C ALA A 205 2.61 -5.85 -32.96
N ASP A 206 3.66 -6.66 -32.79
CA ASP A 206 3.55 -8.09 -32.66
C ASP A 206 2.80 -8.43 -31.36
N LEU A 207 1.62 -9.04 -31.51
CA LEU A 207 0.75 -9.43 -30.39
C LEU A 207 1.12 -10.80 -29.80
N SER A 208 2.05 -11.53 -30.42
CA SER A 208 2.47 -12.88 -29.99
C SER A 208 2.89 -12.94 -28.51
N PRO A 209 3.67 -11.99 -27.97
CA PRO A 209 4.03 -11.98 -26.55
C PRO A 209 2.82 -11.76 -25.62
N LEU A 210 1.80 -11.01 -26.09
CA LEU A 210 0.58 -10.79 -25.33
C LEU A 210 -0.29 -12.05 -25.28
N PHE A 211 -0.39 -12.77 -26.40
CA PHE A 211 -1.08 -14.05 -26.49
C PHE A 211 -0.43 -15.12 -25.61
N GLU A 212 0.90 -15.17 -25.56
CA GLU A 212 1.64 -16.12 -24.74
C GLU A 212 1.50 -15.85 -23.24
N LYS A 213 1.54 -14.57 -22.86
CA LYS A 213 1.20 -14.11 -21.51
C LYS A 213 -0.25 -14.44 -21.13
N TYR A 214 -1.18 -14.35 -22.08
CA TYR A 214 -2.57 -14.72 -21.84
C TYR A 214 -2.71 -16.24 -21.67
N ARG A 215 -2.07 -17.03 -22.54
CA ARG A 215 -2.07 -18.50 -22.52
C ARG A 215 -1.53 -19.06 -21.21
N THR A 216 -0.52 -18.44 -20.62
CA THR A 216 0.06 -18.84 -19.33
C THR A 216 -0.76 -18.39 -18.12
N LEU A 217 -1.35 -17.19 -18.16
CA LEU A 217 -2.14 -16.65 -17.04
C LEU A 217 -3.58 -17.20 -16.97
N TYR A 218 -4.15 -17.67 -18.08
CA TYR A 218 -5.55 -18.10 -18.12
C TYR A 218 -5.86 -19.40 -17.37
N PRO A 219 -5.02 -20.47 -17.44
CA PRO A 219 -5.23 -21.67 -16.65
C PRO A 219 -5.20 -21.38 -15.14
N ALA A 220 -4.23 -20.57 -14.70
CA ALA A 220 -4.10 -20.17 -13.30
C ALA A 220 -5.28 -19.32 -12.81
N ARG A 221 -5.79 -18.40 -13.65
CA ARG A 221 -6.98 -17.61 -13.32
C ARG A 221 -8.26 -18.43 -13.31
N ARG A 222 -8.42 -19.38 -14.23
CA ARG A 222 -9.56 -20.30 -14.27
C ARG A 222 -9.57 -21.20 -13.03
N LYS A 223 -8.42 -21.75 -12.64
CA LYS A 223 -8.25 -22.55 -11.41
C LYS A 223 -8.60 -21.73 -10.16
N ARG A 224 -8.07 -20.51 -10.02
CA ARG A 224 -8.45 -19.60 -8.91
C ARG A 224 -9.93 -19.21 -8.91
N ALA A 225 -10.55 -19.05 -10.08
CA ALA A 225 -11.97 -18.75 -10.18
C ALA A 225 -12.84 -19.95 -9.78
N GLN A 226 -12.43 -21.17 -10.13
CA GLN A 226 -13.06 -22.42 -9.69
C GLN A 226 -12.91 -22.61 -8.18
N GLU A 227 -11.71 -22.47 -7.62
CA GLU A 227 -11.44 -22.51 -6.17
C GLU A 227 -12.28 -21.48 -5.39
N LYS A 228 -12.43 -20.26 -5.94
CA LYS A 228 -13.24 -19.22 -5.31
C LYS A 228 -14.75 -19.53 -5.38
N SER A 229 -15.21 -20.18 -6.46
CA SER A 229 -16.61 -20.60 -6.57
C SER A 229 -16.95 -21.77 -5.64
N THR A 230 -16.04 -22.75 -5.48
CA THR A 230 -16.24 -23.86 -4.54
C THR A 230 -16.21 -23.37 -3.09
N ALA A 231 -15.26 -22.48 -2.74
CA ALA A 231 -15.19 -21.89 -1.40
C ALA A 231 -16.45 -21.09 -1.01
N THR A 232 -17.09 -20.42 -1.97
CA THR A 232 -18.32 -19.64 -1.70
C THR A 232 -19.54 -20.56 -1.56
N GLY A 233 -19.57 -21.71 -2.25
CA GLY A 233 -20.63 -22.71 -2.12
C GLY A 233 -20.59 -23.46 -0.78
N THR A 234 -19.39 -23.78 -0.26
CA THR A 234 -19.23 -24.48 1.03
C THR A 234 -19.65 -23.63 2.24
N GLN A 235 -19.51 -22.30 2.17
CA GLN A 235 -19.93 -21.40 3.26
C GLN A 235 -21.45 -21.22 3.37
N LEU A 236 -22.21 -21.48 2.29
CA LEU A 236 -23.68 -21.40 2.34
C LEU A 236 -24.32 -22.67 2.92
N ILE A 237 -23.66 -23.83 2.81
CA ILE A 237 -24.19 -25.10 3.31
C ILE A 237 -23.96 -25.25 4.83
N THR A 238 -22.91 -24.61 5.38
CA THR A 238 -22.59 -24.67 6.82
C THR A 238 -23.33 -23.65 7.68
N ALA A 239 -24.05 -22.70 7.09
CA ALA A 239 -24.87 -21.71 7.82
C ALA A 239 -26.34 -22.14 8.02
N THR A 240 -26.68 -23.39 7.67
CA THR A 240 -28.06 -23.92 7.74
C THR A 240 -28.14 -25.25 8.51
N GLN A 241 -27.39 -25.36 9.61
CA GLN A 241 -27.61 -26.36 10.67
C GLN A 241 -27.64 -25.68 12.03
#